data_AF-E0NDU3-F1
#
_entry.id   AF-E0NDU3-F1
#
_cell.length_a   1.000
_cell.length_b   1.000
_cell.length_c   1.000
_cell.angle_alpha   90.00
_cell.angle_beta   90.00
_cell.angle_gamma   90.00
#
_symmetry.space_group_name_H-M   'P 1'
#
loop_
_entity.id
_entity.type
_entity.pdbx_description
1 polymer ?
#
loop_
_entity_poly.entity_id
_entity_poly.type
_entity_poly.pdbx_seq_one_letter_code
_entity_poly.pdbx_strand_id
1 'polypeptide(L)' 'MLEKPLLYLDTGRLGLNQQQFLERIKLACQGGVDLLQLREKEISSAEYYKLAGHVKRLPTVTKSR' A
#
# COMPACT_ATOMS: atom_id res chain seq x y z
N MET A 1 -10.82 20.00 -14.05
CA MET A 1 -10.95 19.60 -12.63
C MET A 1 -11.17 18.10 -12.61
N LEU A 2 -10.50 17.36 -11.72
CA LEU A 2 -10.86 15.94 -11.51
C LEU A 2 -12.27 15.89 -10.92
N GLU A 3 -13.13 15.04 -11.47
CA GLU A 3 -14.52 14.87 -11.01
C GLU A 3 -14.59 14.31 -9.57
N LYS A 4 -13.53 13.64 -9.12
CA LYS A 4 -13.36 13.14 -7.75
C LYS A 4 -11.92 13.40 -7.25
N PRO A 5 -11.72 13.85 -5.99
CA PRO A 5 -10.40 13.91 -5.39
C PRO A 5 -9.79 12.51 -5.25
N LEU A 6 -8.50 12.39 -5.56
CA LEU A 6 -7.74 11.15 -5.41
C LEU A 6 -7.51 10.84 -3.92
N LEU A 7 -7.72 9.59 -3.53
CA LEU A 7 -7.37 9.10 -2.20
C LEU A 7 -5.94 8.55 -2.21
N TYR A 8 -5.02 9.31 -1.60
CA TYR A 8 -3.62 8.95 -1.48
C TYR A 8 -3.30 8.36 -0.10
N LEU A 9 -2.63 7.22 -0.06
CA LEU A 9 -2.16 6.55 1.14
C LEU A 9 -0.62 6.49 1.18
N ASP A 10 -0.02 7.13 2.18
CA ASP A 10 1.38 6.95 2.56
C ASP A 10 1.46 5.98 3.76
N THR A 11 2.23 4.91 3.64
CA THR A 11 2.23 3.86 4.67
C THR A 11 3.10 4.21 5.88
N GLY A 12 2.72 3.70 7.05
CA GLY A 12 3.58 3.66 8.23
C GLY A 12 3.49 2.29 8.89
N ARG A 13 4.60 1.81 9.48
CA ARG A 13 4.65 0.47 10.06
C ARG A 13 3.86 0.31 11.35
N LEU A 14 3.73 1.40 12.14
CA LEU A 14 2.86 1.47 13.33
C LEU A 14 3.02 0.30 14.32
N GLY A 15 4.22 -0.28 14.44
CA GLY A 15 4.47 -1.46 15.28
C GLY A 15 3.82 -2.76 14.79
N LEU A 16 3.29 -2.79 13.57
CA LEU A 16 2.64 -3.95 12.99
C LEU A 16 3.66 -4.96 12.49
N ASN A 17 3.33 -6.24 12.66
CA ASN A 17 4.06 -7.28 11.95
C ASN A 17 3.74 -7.26 10.45
N GLN A 18 4.55 -7.96 9.65
CA GLN A 18 4.43 -7.93 8.19
C GLN A 18 3.04 -8.37 7.69
N GLN A 19 2.44 -9.41 8.28
CA GLN A 19 1.13 -9.91 7.85
C GLN A 19 0.03 -8.86 8.11
N GLN A 20 0.04 -8.26 9.30
CA GLN A 20 -0.91 -7.21 9.69
C GLN A 20 -0.75 -5.95 8.84
N PHE A 21 0.48 -5.62 8.45
CA PHE A 21 0.78 -4.50 7.57
C PHE A 21 0.22 -4.74 6.15
N LEU A 22 0.49 -5.92 5.59
CA LEU A 22 0.02 -6.28 4.25
C LEU A 22 -1.51 -6.39 4.17
N GLU A 23 -2.17 -6.94 5.19
CA GLU A 23 -3.64 -7.04 5.20
C GLU A 23 -4.28 -5.65 5.24
N ARG A 24 -3.72 -4.70 6.01
CA ARG A 24 -4.23 -3.31 6.00
C ARG A 24 -4.06 -2.63 4.66
N ILE A 25 -2.93 -2.82 3.99
CA ILE A 25 -2.74 -2.29 2.63
C ILE A 25 -3.78 -2.88 1.68
N LYS A 26 -3.99 -4.19 1.72
CA LYS A 26 -5.01 -4.86 0.90
C LYS A 26 -6.40 -4.29 1.14
N LEU A 27 -6.81 -4.16 2.40
CA LEU A 27 -8.10 -3.56 2.77
C LEU A 27 -8.22 -2.11 2.32
N ALA A 28 -7.14 -1.31 2.40
CA ALA A 28 -7.13 0.06 1.91
C ALA A 28 -7.30 0.15 0.38
N CYS A 29 -6.62 -0.73 -0.37
CA CYS A 29 -6.81 -0.86 -1.82
C CYS A 29 -8.26 -1.25 -2.16
N GLN A 30 -8.85 -2.19 -1.42
CA GLN A 30 -10.25 -2.58 -1.58
C GLN A 30 -11.23 -1.46 -1.20
N GLY A 31 -10.85 -0.62 -0.24
CA GLY A 31 -11.59 0.58 0.18
C GLY A 31 -11.48 1.77 -0.79
N GLY A 32 -10.74 1.64 -1.89
CA GLY A 32 -10.75 2.62 -2.97
C GLY A 32 -9.61 3.65 -2.96
N VAL A 33 -8.49 3.36 -2.27
CA VAL A 33 -7.23 4.10 -2.43
C VAL A 33 -6.83 4.14 -3.91
N ASP A 34 -6.52 5.34 -4.40
CA ASP A 34 -6.13 5.59 -5.80
C ASP A 34 -4.62 5.50 -6.00
N LEU A 35 -3.84 5.92 -5.00
CA LEU A 35 -2.39 5.91 -5.03
C LEU A 35 -1.85 5.47 -3.67
N LEU A 36 -0.89 4.56 -3.68
CA LEU A 36 -0.22 4.06 -2.49
C LEU A 36 1.29 4.29 -2.59
N GLN A 37 1.86 4.92 -1.57
CA GLN A 37 3.29 5.05 -1.39
C GLN A 37 3.74 4.17 -0.22
N LEU A 38 4.66 3.25 -0.49
CA LEU A 38 5.37 2.55 0.56
C LEU A 38 6.44 3.45 1.15
N ARG A 39 6.52 3.46 2.48
CA ARG A 39 7.45 4.29 3.21
C ARG A 39 7.96 3.54 4.43
N GLU A 40 9.23 3.22 4.37
CA GLU A 40 9.98 2.53 5.40
C GLU A 40 11.30 3.29 5.59
N LYS A 41 11.64 3.59 6.85
CA LYS A 41 12.84 4.35 7.20
C LYS A 41 13.95 3.50 7.80
N GLU A 42 13.55 2.40 8.43
CA GLU A 42 14.41 1.67 9.37
C GLU A 42 14.87 0.31 8.83
N ILE A 43 14.49 -0.06 7.60
CA ILE A 43 14.88 -1.33 6.98
C ILE A 43 15.91 -1.12 5.87
N SER A 44 16.68 -2.17 5.59
CA SER A 44 17.61 -2.18 4.47
C SER A 44 16.90 -2.09 3.11
N SER A 45 17.61 -1.62 2.09
CA SER A 45 17.09 -1.60 0.71
C SER A 45 16.68 -2.98 0.20
N ALA A 46 17.35 -4.05 0.65
CA ALA A 46 17.01 -5.42 0.28
C ALA A 46 15.67 -5.87 0.89
N GLU A 47 15.43 -5.54 2.16
CA GLU A 47 14.15 -5.81 2.82
C GLU A 47 13.03 -4.97 2.21
N TYR A 48 13.32 -3.70 1.92
CA TYR A 48 12.39 -2.80 1.23
C TYR A 48 11.95 -3.37 -0.12
N TYR A 49 12.90 -3.84 -0.92
CA TYR A 49 12.61 -4.43 -2.24
C TYR A 49 11.70 -5.67 -2.12
N LYS A 50 11.97 -6.54 -1.15
CA LYS A 50 11.11 -7.71 -0.88
C LYS A 50 9.70 -7.29 -0.47
N LEU A 51 9.58 -6.34 0.46
CA LEU A 51 8.31 -5.79 0.92
C LEU A 51 7.51 -5.17 -0.23
N ALA A 52 8.15 -4.33 -1.03
CA ALA A 52 7.54 -3.72 -2.22
C ALA A 52 7.03 -4.77 -3.20
N GLY A 53 7.78 -5.86 -3.38
CA GLY A 53 7.34 -7.01 -4.17
C GLY A 53 6.06 -7.65 -3.61
N HIS A 54 5.96 -7.85 -2.28
CA HIS A 54 4.74 -8.37 -1.67
C HIS A 54 3.55 -7.46 -1.90
N VAL A 55 3.72 -6.15 -1.70
CA VAL A 55 2.67 -5.15 -1.86
C VAL A 55 2.20 -5.04 -3.31
N LYS A 56 3.12 -5.05 -4.28
CA LYS A 56 2.80 -5.01 -5.71
C LYS A 56 1.93 -6.20 -6.18
N ARG A 57 2.06 -7.34 -5.51
CA ARG A 57 1.29 -8.57 -5.79
C ARG A 57 -0.04 -8.64 -5.04
N LEU A 58 -0.36 -7.68 -4.17
CA LEU A 58 -1.64 -7.70 -3.47
C LEU A 58 -2.78 -7.55 -4.47
N PRO A 59 -3.90 -8.29 -4.29
CA PRO A 59 -5.06 -8.12 -5.14
C PRO A 59 -5.60 -6.70 -5.03
N THR A 60 -5.57 -5.95 -6.12
CA THR A 60 -6.21 -4.63 -6.22
C THR A 60 -7.55 -4.79 -6.91
N VAL A 61 -8.55 -4.03 -6.46
CA VAL A 61 -9.79 -3.87 -7.23
C VAL A 61 -9.42 -3.09 -8.48
N THR A 62 -9.42 -3.75 -9.64
CA THR A 62 -9.29 -3.06 -10.92
C THR A 62 -10.50 -2.13 -11.04
N LYS A 63 -10.30 -0.82 -10.86
CA LYS A 63 -11.36 0.14 -11.20
C LYS A 63 -11.63 -0.03 -12.69
N SER A 64 -12.84 -0.50 -13.04
CA SER A 64 -13.30 -0.44 -14.42
C SER A 64 -13.23 1.02 -14.83
N ARG A 65 -12.44 1.29 -15.88
CA ARG A 65 -12.38 2.61 -16.48
C ARG A 65 -13.73 2.98 -17.08
#